data_AF-A0A7V8ZL83-F1
#
_entry.id   AF-A0A7V8ZL83-F1
#
_cell.length_a   1.000
_cell.length_b   1.000
_cell.length_c   1.000
_cell.angle_alpha   90.00
_cell.angle_beta   90.00
_cell.angle_gamma   90.00
#
_symmetry.space_group_name_H-M   'P 1'
#
loop_
_entity.id
_entity.type
_entity.pdbx_description
1 polymer ?
#
loop_
_entity_poly.entity_id
_entity_poly.type
_entity_poly.pdbx_seq_one_letter_code
_entity_poly.pdbx_strand_id
1 'polypeptide(L)' 'MTIVAVDEERGLALCEDAAGNRSSVEIALVDAVTPGAVLLVHAGTALTVLE' A
#
# COMPACT_ATOMS: atom_id res chain seq x y z
N MET A 1 -2.59 -3.37 -5.77
CA MET A 1 -1.25 -3.49 -5.13
C MET A 1 -1.47 -4.11 -3.76
N THR A 2 -0.86 -5.25 -3.44
CA THR A 2 -1.07 -5.93 -2.15
C THR A 2 0.00 -5.52 -1.15
N ILE A 3 -0.37 -5.17 0.08
CA ILE A 3 0.58 -4.77 1.12
C ILE A 3 1.35 -5.99 1.61
N VAL A 4 2.69 -5.86 1.65
CA VAL A 4 3.62 -6.86 2.19
C VAL A 4 4.10 -6.44 3.57
N ALA A 5 4.37 -5.14 3.77
CA ALA A 5 4.81 -4.58 5.05
C ALA A 5 4.34 -3.12 5.18
N VAL A 6 4.20 -2.66 6.42
CA VAL A 6 3.79 -1.29 6.76
C VAL A 6 4.89 -0.64 7.60
N ASP A 7 5.21 0.61 7.27
CA ASP A 7 6.05 1.51 8.04
C ASP A 7 5.17 2.68 8.50
N GLU A 8 4.61 2.53 9.70
CA GLU A 8 3.66 3.50 10.27
C GLU A 8 4.34 4.82 10.60
N GLU A 9 5.61 4.80 11.01
CA GLU A 9 6.37 6.01 11.35
C GLU A 9 6.53 6.91 10.12
N ARG A 10 6.75 6.30 8.94
CA ARG A 10 6.96 7.03 7.68
C ARG A 10 5.69 7.21 6.86
N GLY A 11 4.57 6.60 7.26
CA GLY A 11 3.33 6.62 6.47
C GLY A 11 3.49 5.92 5.12
N LEU A 12 4.26 4.83 5.07
CA LEU A 12 4.55 4.07 3.85
C LEU A 12 4.16 2.60 3.99
N ALA A 13 3.82 1.97 2.87
CA ALA A 13 3.65 0.53 2.77
C ALA A 13 4.52 -0.02 1.63
N LEU A 14 5.22 -1.13 1.88
CA LEU A 14 5.82 -1.92 0.81
C LEU A 14 4.72 -2.77 0.19
N CYS A 15 4.45 -2.58 -1.09
CA CYS A 15 3.42 -3.30 -1.82
C CYS A 15 3.98 -4.12 -2.97
N GLU A 16 3.27 -5.17 -3.35
CA GLU A 16 3.60 -6.04 -4.48
C GLU A 16 2.44 -6.02 -5.50
N ASP A 17 2.78 -5.98 -6.80
CA ASP A 17 1.80 -6.13 -7.89
C ASP A 17 1.62 -7.59 -8.30
N ALA A 18 0.72 -7.85 -9.25
CA ALA A 18 0.44 -9.21 -9.73
C ALA A 18 1.61 -9.87 -10.49
N ALA A 19 2.59 -9.09 -10.94
CA ALA A 19 3.80 -9.59 -11.58
C ALA A 19 4.95 -9.82 -10.58
N GLY A 20 4.71 -9.55 -9.28
CA GLY A 20 5.70 -9.69 -8.22
C GLY A 20 6.63 -8.48 -8.07
N ASN A 21 6.37 -7.36 -8.76
CA ASN A 21 7.17 -6.16 -8.59
C ASN A 21 6.81 -5.47 -7.28
N ARG A 22 7.82 -4.97 -6.56
CA ARG A 22 7.63 -4.26 -5.30
C ARG A 22 7.83 -2.77 -5.43
N SER A 23 7.05 -2.00 -4.71
CA SER A 23 7.19 -0.55 -4.63
C SER A 23 6.71 -0.02 -3.29
N SER A 24 7.35 1.04 -2.81
CA SER A 24 6.87 1.80 -1.67
C SER A 24 5.67 2.66 -2.10
N VAL A 25 4.60 2.62 -1.32
CA VAL A 25 3.35 3.34 -1.54
C VAL A 25 3.07 4.22 -0.33
N GLU A 26 2.72 5.47 -0.55
CA GLU A 26 2.28 6.39 0.51
C GLU A 26 0.86 6.04 0.96
N ILE A 27 0.66 5.90 2.27
CA ILE A 27 -0.60 5.45 2.86
C ILE A 27 -1.23 6.50 3.79
N ALA A 28 -0.69 7.72 3.83
CA ALA A 28 -1.17 8.78 4.72
C ALA A 28 -2.63 9.23 4.46
N LEU A 29 -3.20 8.90 3.29
CA LEU A 29 -4.56 9.29 2.89
C LEU A 29 -5.61 8.21 3.12
N VAL A 30 -5.21 7.01 3.54
CA VAL A 30 -6.11 5.90 3.83
C VAL A 30 -6.05 5.58 5.31
N ASP A 31 -7.18 5.11 5.86
CA ASP A 31 -7.23 4.63 7.24
C ASP A 31 -6.32 3.39 7.42
N ALA A 32 -6.14 2.97 8.68
CA ALA A 32 -5.20 1.91 9.06
C ALA A 32 -5.22 0.71 8.10
N VAL A 33 -4.03 0.40 7.58
CA VAL A 33 -3.82 -0.71 6.65
C VAL A 33 -3.00 -1.82 7.30
N THR A 34 -3.22 -3.05 6.87
CA THR A 34 -2.48 -4.23 7.35
C THR A 34 -1.88 -5.00 6.17
N PRO A 35 -0.78 -5.76 6.39
CA PRO A 35 -0.29 -6.71 5.40
C PRO A 35 -1.41 -7.63 4.86
N GLY A 36 -1.41 -7.88 3.56
CA GLY A 36 -2.44 -8.62 2.84
C GLY A 36 -3.58 -7.76 2.28
N ALA A 37 -3.77 -6.53 2.75
CA ALA A 37 -4.78 -5.64 2.18
C ALA A 37 -4.41 -5.22 0.75
N VAL A 38 -5.42 -5.00 -0.10
CA VAL A 38 -5.23 -4.59 -1.48
C VAL A 38 -5.54 -3.11 -1.62
N LEU A 39 -4.63 -2.35 -2.22
CA LEU A 39 -4.74 -0.92 -2.44
C LEU A 39 -5.00 -0.60 -3.91
N LEU A 40 -5.87 0.39 -4.12
CA LEU A 40 -5.90 1.18 -5.35
C LEU A 40 -4.83 2.27 -5.24
N VAL A 41 -3.88 2.27 -6.18
CA VAL A 41 -2.71 3.15 -6.14
C VAL A 41 -2.63 3.96 -7.42
N HIS A 42 -2.35 5.25 -7.29
CA HIS A 42 -2.06 6.14 -8.40
C HIS A 42 -0.83 6.99 -8.07
N ALA A 43 0.12 7.05 -9.00
CA ALA A 43 1.35 7.83 -8.86
C ALA A 43 2.14 7.59 -7.55
N GLY A 44 2.07 6.37 -7.00
CA GLY A 44 2.77 6.00 -5.75
C GLY A 44 2.00 6.28 -4.46
N THR A 45 0.78 6.81 -4.54
CA THR A 45 -0.06 7.09 -3.36
C THR A 45 -1.29 6.19 -3.35
N ALA A 46 -1.65 5.68 -2.18
CA ALA A 46 -2.87 4.92 -1.96
C ALA A 46 -4.09 5.85 -1.98
N LEU A 47 -5.10 5.51 -2.79
CA LEU A 47 -6.35 6.25 -2.87
C LEU A 47 -7.45 5.62 -2.00
N THR A 48 -7.46 4.29 -1.91
CA THR A 48 -8.39 3.53 -1.05
C THR A 48 -7.87 2.10 -0.85
N VAL A 49 -8.38 1.45 0.20
CA VAL A 49 -8.34 -0.01 0.36
C VAL A 49 -9.48 -0.63 -0.46
N LEU A 50 -9.23 -1.79 -1.07
CA LEU A 50 -10.23 -2.59 -1.78
C LEU A 50 -10.69 -3.75 -0.88
N GLU A 51 -12.00 -3.95 -0.80
CA GLU A 51 -12.66 -5.05 -0.06
C GLU A 51 -12.59 -6.40 -0.80
#